data_AF-A0A2N6UJB0-F1
#
_entry.id   AF-A0A2N6UJB0-F1
#
_cell.length_a   1.000
_cell.length_b   1.000
_cell.length_c   1.000
_cell.angle_alpha   90.00
_cell.angle_beta   90.00
_cell.angle_gamma   90.00
#
_symmetry.space_group_name_H-M   'P 1'
#
loop_
_entity.id
_entity.type
_entity.pdbx_description
1 polymer ?
#
loop_
_entity_poly.entity_id
_entity_poly.type
_entity_poly.pdbx_seq_one_letter_code
_entity_poly.pdbx_strand_id
1 'polypeptide(L)'
;MDKKEKKSRKEKLSKYVNLANGRFKDHEIEDLEYLVENREKLDGTTKTYRSSYKSFDSEDTYRVNEEDTYTFHSDENGIRIDRDFLRHWDDGQNDTEKDSFETARDILTFASKLFRK
;
A
#
# COMPACT_ATOMS: atom_id res chain seq x y z
N MET A 1 10.83 -10.96 20.88
CA MET A 1 11.25 -9.63 21.38
C MET A 1 10.72 -9.39 22.80
N ASP A 2 11.47 -8.73 23.68
CA ASP A 2 11.00 -8.37 25.03
C ASP A 2 9.87 -7.32 24.98
N LYS A 3 8.89 -7.42 25.90
CA LYS A 3 7.73 -6.50 25.94
C LYS A 3 8.14 -5.03 26.09
N LYS A 4 9.18 -4.76 26.89
CA LYS A 4 9.71 -3.41 27.12
C LYS A 4 10.39 -2.85 25.87
N GLU A 5 11.18 -3.66 25.20
CA GLU A 5 11.87 -3.29 23.96
C GLU A 5 10.86 -2.99 22.85
N LYS A 6 9.88 -3.87 22.67
CA LYS A 6 8.80 -3.70 21.68
C LYS A 6 8.00 -2.41 21.89
N LYS A 7 7.73 -2.04 23.15
CA LYS A 7 7.02 -0.80 23.47
C LYS A 7 7.86 0.42 23.06
N SER A 8 9.14 0.43 23.40
CA SER A 8 10.06 1.50 23.05
C SER A 8 10.18 1.69 21.53
N ARG A 9 10.28 0.59 20.77
CA ARG A 9 10.29 0.63 19.30
C ARG A 9 8.99 1.20 18.73
N LYS A 10 7.83 0.78 19.24
CA LYS A 10 6.53 1.34 18.84
C LYS A 10 6.41 2.84 19.10
N GLU A 11 6.89 3.34 20.23
CA GLU A 11 6.87 4.78 20.53
C GLU A 11 7.76 5.60 19.58
N LYS A 12 8.84 5.01 19.06
CA LYS A 12 9.64 5.65 18.01
C LYS A 12 8.93 5.62 16.66
N LEU A 13 8.35 4.47 16.30
CA LEU A 13 7.62 4.27 15.05
C LEU A 13 6.36 5.13 14.95
N SER A 14 5.67 5.39 16.07
CA SER A 14 4.45 6.20 16.08
C SER A 14 4.65 7.63 15.62
N LYS A 15 5.91 8.11 15.53
CA LYS A 15 6.24 9.42 14.96
C LYS A 15 6.14 9.45 13.43
N TYR A 16 6.29 8.30 12.79
CA TYR A 16 6.39 8.17 11.34
C TYR A 16 5.25 7.33 10.74
N VAL A 17 4.54 6.56 11.56
CA VAL A 17 3.51 5.63 11.10
C VAL A 17 2.33 5.66 12.06
N ASN A 18 1.11 5.70 11.51
CA ASN A 18 -0.10 5.64 12.30
C ASN A 18 -0.35 4.20 12.84
N LEU A 19 -0.01 3.98 14.11
CA LEU A 19 -0.17 2.69 14.81
C LEU A 19 -1.58 2.47 15.40
N ALA A 20 -2.57 3.31 15.10
CA ALA A 20 -3.89 3.29 15.73
C ALA A 20 -4.63 1.93 15.60
N ASN A 21 -4.28 1.10 14.62
CA ASN A 21 -4.95 -0.17 14.32
C ASN A 21 -4.12 -1.43 14.67
N GLY A 22 -3.88 -1.62 15.97
CA GLY A 22 -3.90 -2.97 16.55
C GLY A 22 -2.59 -3.59 17.02
N ARG A 23 -2.66 -4.89 17.28
CA ARG A 23 -1.55 -5.70 17.81
C ARG A 23 -0.64 -6.12 16.66
N PHE A 24 0.55 -5.53 16.61
CA PHE A 24 1.63 -5.95 15.72
C PHE A 24 2.44 -7.10 16.32
N LYS A 25 2.78 -8.08 15.49
CA LYS A 25 3.75 -9.16 15.77
C LYS A 25 5.17 -8.58 15.80
N ASP A 26 6.14 -9.40 16.20
CA ASP A 26 7.53 -8.92 16.31
C ASP A 26 8.10 -8.59 14.91
N HIS A 27 7.95 -9.50 13.94
CA HIS A 27 8.38 -9.25 12.55
C HIS A 27 7.70 -8.03 11.92
N GLU A 28 6.41 -7.80 12.17
CA GLU A 28 5.69 -6.64 11.64
C GLU A 28 6.27 -5.31 12.15
N ILE A 29 6.84 -5.30 13.36
CA ILE A 29 7.55 -4.13 13.89
C ILE A 29 8.90 -3.97 13.20
N GLU A 30 9.62 -5.07 12.98
CA GLU A 30 10.91 -5.05 12.26
C GLU A 30 10.74 -4.59 10.81
N ASP A 31 9.68 -5.03 10.12
CA ASP A 31 9.33 -4.55 8.77
C ASP A 31 9.02 -3.05 8.76
N LEU A 32 8.26 -2.55 9.74
CA LEU A 32 8.00 -1.11 9.87
C LEU A 32 9.26 -0.31 10.17
N GLU A 33 10.15 -0.83 11.03
CA GLU A 33 11.46 -0.21 11.28
C GLU A 33 12.28 -0.11 10.00
N TYR A 34 12.36 -1.20 9.23
CA TYR A 34 13.05 -1.20 7.96
C TYR A 34 12.49 -0.16 6.97
N LEU A 35 11.16 -0.05 6.87
CA LEU A 35 10.51 0.95 6.03
C LEU A 35 10.82 2.37 6.49
N VAL A 36 10.81 2.64 7.80
CA VAL A 36 11.11 3.97 8.37
C VAL A 36 12.59 4.33 8.20
N GLU A 37 13.51 3.38 8.36
CA GLU A 37 14.95 3.58 8.19
C GLU A 37 15.34 3.79 6.73
N ASN A 38 14.61 3.18 5.79
CA ASN A 38 14.87 3.31 4.35
C ASN A 38 13.90 4.25 3.65
N ARG A 39 13.06 4.99 4.39
CA ARG A 39 11.95 5.77 3.83
C ARG A 39 12.38 6.75 2.74
N GLU A 40 13.53 7.42 2.91
CA GLU A 40 14.06 8.38 1.93
C GLU A 40 14.49 7.71 0.61
N LYS A 41 14.90 6.44 0.67
CA LYS A 41 15.28 5.66 -0.53
C LYS A 41 14.07 5.04 -1.20
N LEU A 42 13.03 4.75 -0.43
CA LEU A 42 11.81 4.10 -0.91
C LEU A 42 10.79 5.14 -1.41
N ASP A 43 10.93 6.41 -1.03
CA ASP A 43 10.06 7.50 -1.48
C ASP A 43 10.01 7.59 -3.00
N GLY A 44 8.80 7.71 -3.54
CA GLY A 44 8.54 7.70 -4.97
C GLY A 44 8.65 6.32 -5.63
N THR A 45 8.86 5.23 -4.87
CA THR A 45 8.82 3.88 -5.45
C THR A 45 7.40 3.55 -5.88
N THR A 46 7.24 3.29 -7.18
CA THR A 46 5.96 2.90 -7.78
C THR A 46 5.98 1.45 -8.24
N LYS A 47 4.85 0.75 -8.14
CA LYS A 47 4.65 -0.54 -8.79
C LYS A 47 3.25 -0.64 -9.37
N THR A 48 3.17 -0.94 -10.65
CA THR A 48 1.91 -1.08 -11.38
C THR A 48 1.63 -2.54 -11.67
N TYR A 49 0.42 -2.97 -11.32
CA TYR A 49 -0.13 -4.27 -11.69
C TYR A 49 -1.13 -4.07 -12.81
N ARG A 50 -1.07 -4.95 -13.81
CA ARG A 50 -1.98 -4.92 -14.95
C ARG A 50 -2.73 -6.23 -15.06
N SER A 51 -4.04 -6.16 -15.25
CA SER A 51 -4.89 -7.32 -15.48
C SER A 51 -5.82 -7.07 -16.65
N SER A 52 -6.24 -8.14 -17.33
CA SER A 52 -7.22 -8.08 -18.40
C SER A 52 -8.12 -9.30 -18.30
N TYR A 53 -9.43 -9.08 -18.26
CA TYR A 53 -10.43 -10.15 -18.18
C TYR A 53 -11.65 -9.83 -19.03
N LYS A 54 -12.48 -10.86 -19.26
CA LYS A 54 -13.77 -10.70 -19.93
C LYS A 54 -14.86 -10.57 -18.87
N SER A 55 -15.69 -9.54 -19.00
CA SER A 55 -16.91 -9.38 -18.22
C SER A 55 -18.11 -9.64 -19.12
N PHE A 56 -19.21 -10.10 -18.54
CA PHE A 56 -20.42 -10.47 -19.27
C PHE A 56 -21.57 -9.64 -18.71
N ASP A 57 -22.33 -9.01 -19.59
CA ASP A 57 -23.67 -8.54 -19.29
C ASP A 57 -24.70 -9.43 -20.02
N SER A 58 -26.00 -9.25 -19.75
CA SER A 58 -27.06 -10.11 -20.31
C SER A 58 -27.07 -10.12 -21.85
N GLU A 59 -26.51 -9.10 -22.50
CA GLU A 59 -26.52 -8.93 -23.95
C GLU A 59 -25.14 -9.02 -24.62
N ASP A 60 -24.03 -8.79 -23.90
CA ASP A 60 -22.70 -8.62 -24.51
C ASP A 60 -21.51 -9.10 -23.67
N THR A 61 -20.37 -9.35 -24.34
CA THR A 61 -19.09 -9.69 -23.70
C THR A 61 -18.10 -8.54 -23.84
N TYR A 62 -17.72 -7.93 -22.73
CA TYR A 62 -16.79 -6.81 -22.68
C TYR A 62 -15.39 -7.27 -22.29
N ARG A 63 -14.37 -6.62 -22.85
CA ARG A 63 -13.00 -6.73 -22.34
C ARG A 63 -12.75 -5.60 -21.36
N VAL A 64 -12.26 -5.97 -20.17
CA VAL A 64 -11.91 -5.03 -19.11
C VAL A 64 -10.41 -5.10 -18.91
N ASN A 65 -9.75 -3.95 -18.91
CA ASN A 65 -8.34 -3.81 -18.56
C ASN A 65 -8.24 -3.01 -17.27
N GLU A 66 -7.50 -3.51 -16.30
CA GLU A 66 -7.29 -2.86 -15.02
C GLU A 66 -5.81 -2.55 -14.84
N GLU A 67 -5.53 -1.34 -14.38
CA GLU A 67 -4.22 -0.90 -13.93
C GLU A 67 -4.33 -0.48 -12.46
N ASP A 68 -3.47 -1.06 -11.62
CA ASP A 68 -3.47 -0.84 -10.18
C ASP A 68 -2.05 -0.43 -9.77
N THR A 69 -1.85 0.88 -9.61
CA THR A 69 -0.55 1.49 -9.32
C THR A 69 -0.47 1.85 -7.85
N TYR A 70 0.55 1.34 -7.17
CA TYR A 70 0.88 1.71 -5.80
C TYR A 70 2.12 2.60 -5.81
N THR A 71 2.12 3.62 -4.96
CA THR A 71 3.25 4.54 -4.77
C THR A 71 3.56 4.69 -3.30
N PHE A 72 4.82 4.49 -2.92
CA PHE A 72 5.30 4.75 -1.57
C PHE A 72 5.67 6.23 -1.42
N HIS A 73 5.15 6.86 -0.37
CA HIS A 73 5.46 8.24 -0.02
C HIS A 73 5.94 8.34 1.42
N SER A 74 6.94 9.19 1.65
CA SER A 74 7.48 9.50 2.96
C SER A 74 7.67 11.01 3.10
N ASP A 75 6.74 11.66 3.80
CA ASP A 75 6.74 13.10 4.05
C ASP A 75 6.98 13.41 5.54
N GLU A 76 6.96 14.70 5.91
CA GLU A 76 7.03 15.16 7.31
C GLU A 76 5.90 14.59 8.19
N ASN A 77 4.77 14.22 7.58
CA ASN A 77 3.63 13.59 8.25
C ASN A 77 3.80 12.07 8.44
N GLY A 78 4.91 11.49 7.95
CA GLY A 78 5.21 10.07 8.03
C GLY A 78 5.08 9.35 6.70
N ILE A 79 4.90 8.03 6.78
CA ILE A 79 4.80 7.12 5.64
C ILE A 79 3.33 6.99 5.23
N ARG A 80 3.07 7.04 3.91
CA ARG A 80 1.80 6.61 3.31
C ARG A 80 2.05 5.81 2.03
N ILE A 81 1.05 5.05 1.63
CA ILE A 81 1.03 4.41 0.31
C ILE A 81 -0.21 4.90 -0.42
N ASP A 82 -0.02 5.49 -1.58
CA ASP A 82 -1.11 5.93 -2.45
C ASP A 82 -1.37 4.84 -3.50
N ARG A 83 -2.64 4.59 -3.80
CA ARG A 83 -3.11 3.66 -4.83
C ARG A 83 -3.92 4.43 -5.86
N ASP A 84 -3.51 4.31 -7.11
CA ASP A 84 -4.24 4.78 -8.28
C ASP A 84 -4.72 3.55 -9.05
N PHE A 85 -6.03 3.36 -9.09
CA PHE A 85 -6.68 2.27 -9.81
C PHE A 85 -7.45 2.83 -11.01
N LEU A 86 -7.28 2.20 -12.15
CA LEU A 86 -7.87 2.59 -13.40
C LEU A 86 -8.45 1.35 -14.09
N ARG A 87 -9.73 1.42 -14.45
CA ARG A 87 -10.43 0.37 -15.18
C ARG A 87 -10.89 0.93 -16.52
N HIS A 88 -10.47 0.27 -17.59
CA HIS A 88 -10.84 0.57 -18.97
C HIS A 88 -11.73 -0.52 -19.53
N TRP A 89 -12.90 -0.13 -20.01
CA TRP A 89 -13.85 -1.00 -20.70
C TRP A 89 -13.73 -0.78 -22.21
N ASP A 90 -13.88 -1.85 -23.00
CA ASP A 90 -13.78 -1.79 -24.46
C ASP A 90 -14.94 -0.99 -25.11
N ASP A 91 -16.04 -0.76 -24.40
CA ASP A 91 -17.13 0.12 -24.83
C ASP A 91 -16.79 1.62 -24.69
N GLY A 92 -15.63 1.94 -24.10
CA GLY A 92 -15.14 3.29 -23.88
C GLY A 92 -15.39 3.84 -22.48
N GLN A 93 -16.02 3.07 -21.57
CA GLN A 93 -16.14 3.48 -20.17
C GLN A 93 -14.78 3.43 -19.46
N ASN A 94 -14.55 4.39 -18.56
CA ASN A 94 -13.35 4.46 -17.72
C ASN A 94 -13.74 4.74 -16.28
N ASP A 95 -13.29 3.91 -15.35
CA ASP A 95 -13.46 4.14 -13.91
C ASP A 95 -12.09 4.40 -13.27
N THR A 96 -12.02 5.40 -12.42
CA THR A 96 -10.81 5.74 -11.65
C THR A 96 -11.11 5.73 -10.16
N GLU A 97 -10.26 5.11 -9.37
CA GLU A 97 -10.32 5.09 -7.92
C GLU A 97 -8.94 5.49 -7.37
N LYS A 98 -8.93 6.37 -6.36
CA LYS A 98 -7.72 6.80 -5.67
C LYS A 98 -7.89 6.58 -4.18
N ASP A 99 -6.97 5.83 -3.59
CA ASP A 99 -6.94 5.56 -2.15
C ASP A 99 -5.58 5.99 -1.56
N SER A 100 -5.61 6.44 -0.32
CA SER A 100 -4.41 6.75 0.46
C SER A 100 -4.40 5.94 1.75
N PHE A 101 -3.30 5.22 1.98
CA PHE A 101 -3.13 4.30 3.09
C PHE A 101 -2.05 4.78 4.04
N GLU A 102 -2.46 5.29 5.20
CA GLU A 102 -1.58 5.87 6.22
C GLU A 102 -1.40 4.99 7.47
N THR A 103 -2.23 3.95 7.63
CA THR A 103 -2.16 3.09 8.81
C THR A 103 -1.04 2.07 8.67
N ALA A 104 -0.39 1.72 9.78
CA ALA A 104 0.69 0.73 9.80
C ALA A 104 0.27 -0.63 9.23
N ARG A 105 -1.00 -1.03 9.40
CA ARG A 105 -1.55 -2.28 8.87
C ARG A 105 -1.66 -2.23 7.35
N ASP A 106 -2.20 -1.15 6.82
CA ASP A 106 -2.32 -0.98 5.38
C ASP A 106 -0.93 -0.82 4.75
N ILE A 107 -0.06 -0.03 5.37
CA ILE A 107 1.34 0.14 4.93
C ILE A 107 2.05 -1.21 4.84
N LEU A 108 1.98 -2.06 5.87
CA LEU A 108 2.57 -3.40 5.81
C LEU A 108 1.97 -4.26 4.69
N THR A 109 0.64 -4.18 4.52
CA THR A 109 -0.08 -4.95 3.51
C THR A 109 0.34 -4.54 2.09
N PHE A 110 0.39 -3.25 1.80
CA PHE A 110 0.68 -2.72 0.46
C PHE A 110 2.19 -2.55 0.20
N ALA A 111 3.02 -2.35 1.22
CA ALA A 111 4.48 -2.41 1.08
C ALA A 111 4.92 -3.79 0.60
N SER A 112 4.24 -4.86 1.04
CA SER A 112 4.48 -6.19 0.49
C SER A 112 4.16 -6.29 -1.01
N LYS A 113 3.21 -5.52 -1.54
CA LYS A 113 2.99 -5.47 -2.99
C LYS A 113 4.15 -4.73 -3.68
N LEU A 114 4.52 -3.55 -3.18
CA LEU A 114 5.60 -2.72 -3.73
C LEU A 114 6.96 -3.44 -3.77
N PHE A 115 7.38 -4.02 -2.65
CA PHE A 115 8.77 -4.46 -2.46
C PHE A 115 8.99 -5.97 -2.54
N ARG A 116 7.93 -6.78 -2.54
CA ARG A 116 8.09 -8.24 -2.67
C ARG A 116 8.41 -8.59 -4.12
N LYS A 117 9.57 -9.25 -4.29
CA LYS A 117 10.03 -9.89 -5.52
C LYS A 117 9.28 -11.20 -5.75
#